data_AF-A0A7R9VZW9-F1
#
_entry.id   AF-A0A7R9VZW9-F1
#
_cell.length_a   1.000
_cell.length_b   1.000
_cell.length_c   1.000
_cell.angle_alpha   90.00
_cell.angle_beta   90.00
_cell.angle_gamma   90.00
#
_symmetry.space_group_name_H-M   'P 1'
#
loop_
_entity.id
_entity.type
_entity.pdbx_description
1 polymer ?
#
loop_
_entity_poly.entity_id
_entity_poly.type
_entity_poly.pdbx_seq_one_letter_code
_entity_poly.pdbx_strand_id
1 'polypeptide(L)'
;VNWLLSGVVIASACRAVANNHLAVHPSGAHVRQRVEWLYAFDIHCNAFFPLFVLIYGVQFFLLPLVLGRSLAALLLSNTLFAAAFGWYFYVTHLGYRALPFLSNTEVFLFPIAAVAFLYVLNLVGYPFGFGWNASRIMAYIYFDE
;
A
#
# COMPACT_ATOMS: atom_id res chain seq x y z
N VAL A 1 9.20 14.11 -8.12
CA VAL A 1 7.92 14.80 -7.82
C VAL A 1 6.81 13.85 -7.30
N ASN A 2 6.85 12.54 -7.63
CA ASN A 2 5.73 11.63 -7.36
C ASN A 2 5.47 11.27 -5.88
N TRP A 3 6.49 11.13 -5.04
CA TRP A 3 6.31 10.73 -3.63
C TRP A 3 5.61 11.79 -2.77
N LEU A 4 6.07 13.05 -2.84
CA LEU A 4 5.49 14.11 -2.01
C LEU A 4 4.03 14.37 -2.39
N LEU A 5 3.74 14.38 -3.69
CA LEU A 5 2.39 14.58 -4.20
C LEU A 5 1.47 13.42 -3.80
N SER A 6 1.92 12.16 -3.97
CA SER A 6 1.13 11.00 -3.55
C SER A 6 0.91 10.99 -2.04
N GLY A 7 1.92 11.39 -1.25
CA GLY A 7 1.80 11.54 0.19
C GLY A 7 0.77 12.58 0.61
N VAL A 8 0.72 13.74 -0.04
CA VAL A 8 -0.31 14.77 0.20
C VAL A 8 -1.72 14.22 -0.10
N VAL A 9 -1.88 13.51 -1.22
CA VAL A 9 -3.16 12.93 -1.63
C VAL A 9 -3.60 11.84 -0.65
N ILE A 10 -2.71 10.88 -0.35
CA ILE A 10 -3.00 9.74 0.52
C ILE A 10 -3.28 10.21 1.95
N ALA A 11 -2.46 11.10 2.50
CA ALA A 11 -2.68 11.65 3.84
C ALA A 11 -4.04 12.35 3.94
N SER A 12 -4.41 13.14 2.92
CA SER A 12 -5.70 13.83 2.88
C SER A 12 -6.88 12.86 2.79
N ALA A 13 -6.76 11.83 1.94
CA ALA A 13 -7.79 10.80 1.78
C ALA A 13 -7.96 9.95 3.05
N CYS A 14 -6.87 9.40 3.60
CA CYS A 14 -6.92 8.59 4.82
C CYS A 14 -7.42 9.40 6.02
N ARG A 15 -7.00 10.67 6.15
CA ARG A 15 -7.55 11.58 7.17
C ARG A 15 -9.04 11.81 7.00
N ALA A 16 -9.52 12.01 5.77
CA ALA A 16 -10.94 12.20 5.50
C ALA A 16 -11.74 10.94 5.89
N VAL A 17 -11.27 9.75 5.48
CA VAL A 17 -11.89 8.48 5.86
C VAL A 17 -11.92 8.32 7.38
N ALA A 18 -10.80 8.54 8.06
CA ALA A 18 -10.70 8.39 9.50
C ALA A 18 -11.66 9.33 10.25
N ASN A 19 -11.69 10.62 9.88
CA ASN A 19 -12.53 11.60 10.57
C ASN A 19 -14.03 11.48 10.26
N ASN A 20 -14.40 11.01 9.07
CA ASN A 20 -15.79 10.93 8.63
C ASN A 20 -16.45 9.60 8.98
N HIS A 21 -15.69 8.50 9.01
CA HIS A 21 -16.24 7.15 9.16
C HIS A 21 -15.75 6.40 10.39
N LEU A 22 -14.58 6.73 10.94
CA LEU A 22 -13.94 5.94 12.00
C LEU A 22 -13.94 6.65 13.37
N ALA A 23 -14.05 7.98 13.38
CA ALA A 23 -14.01 8.77 14.61
C ALA A 23 -15.26 8.52 15.48
N VAL A 24 -15.02 8.10 16.71
CA VAL A 24 -16.05 7.91 17.73
C VAL A 24 -16.29 9.24 18.43
N HIS A 25 -17.55 9.69 18.50
CA HIS A 25 -17.96 10.87 19.24
C HIS A 25 -18.58 10.44 20.57
N PRO A 26 -17.84 10.49 21.70
CA PRO A 26 -18.43 10.18 23.00
C PRO A 26 -19.53 11.19 23.33
N SER A 27 -20.66 10.67 23.82
CA SER A 27 -21.84 11.43 24.23
C SER A 27 -21.61 12.15 25.55
N GLY A 28 -20.83 13.22 25.55
CA GLY A 28 -20.52 14.00 26.75
C GLY A 28 -19.54 15.12 26.45
N ALA A 29 -19.36 16.06 27.39
CA ALA A 29 -18.62 17.33 27.28
C ALA A 29 -17.11 17.24 26.91
N HIS A 30 -16.66 16.13 26.33
CA HIS A 30 -15.32 15.93 25.81
C HIS A 30 -15.10 16.67 24.49
N VAL A 31 -13.93 17.30 24.36
CA VAL A 31 -13.51 17.99 23.14
C VAL A 31 -13.43 17.00 21.98
N ARG A 32 -14.07 17.34 20.85
CA ARG A 32 -14.08 16.51 19.65
C ARG A 32 -12.66 16.36 19.09
N GLN A 33 -12.09 15.16 19.22
CA GLN A 33 -10.78 14.84 18.65
C GLN A 33 -10.91 14.55 17.15
N ARG A 34 -9.87 14.96 16.39
CA ARG A 34 -9.76 14.74 14.95
C ARG A 34 -8.34 14.34 14.62
N VAL A 35 -8.18 13.53 13.60
CA VAL A 35 -6.87 13.21 13.04
C VAL A 35 -6.25 14.48 12.44
N GLU A 36 -5.06 14.82 12.90
CA GLU A 36 -4.27 15.91 12.34
C GLU A 36 -3.70 15.53 10.98
N TRP A 37 -3.60 16.50 10.07
CA TRP A 37 -3.08 16.24 8.73
C TRP A 37 -1.61 15.83 8.74
N LEU A 38 -0.79 16.47 9.59
CA LEU A 38 0.62 16.12 9.75
C LEU A 38 0.80 14.71 10.30
N TYR A 39 -0.09 14.27 11.19
CA TYR A 39 -0.09 12.89 11.69
C TYR A 39 -0.43 11.88 10.59
N ALA A 40 -1.47 12.16 9.78
CA ALA A 40 -1.82 11.31 8.64
C ALA A 40 -0.68 11.25 7.60
N PHE A 41 0.06 12.35 7.42
CA PHE A 41 1.22 12.40 6.54
C PHE A 41 2.42 11.63 7.12
N ASP A 42 2.68 11.73 8.42
CA ASP A 42 3.71 10.93 9.09
C ASP A 42 3.44 9.42 8.95
N ILE A 43 2.19 8.98 9.11
CA ILE A 43 1.79 7.59 8.83
C ILE A 43 2.16 7.19 7.40
N HIS A 44 1.86 8.03 6.39
CA HIS A 44 2.24 7.75 5.01
C HIS A 44 3.75 7.59 4.84
N CYS A 45 4.55 8.48 5.43
CA CYS A 45 6.01 8.41 5.38
C CYS A 45 6.52 7.10 5.99
N ASN A 46 6.02 6.75 7.17
CA ASN A 46 6.42 5.53 7.90
C ASN A 46 6.00 4.26 7.15
N ALA A 47 4.82 4.24 6.53
CA ALA A 47 4.35 3.14 5.70
C ALA A 47 5.10 3.03 4.37
N PHE A 48 5.51 4.16 3.80
CA PHE A 48 6.24 4.20 2.53
C PHE A 48 7.65 3.67 2.66
N PHE A 49 8.34 3.86 3.79
CA PHE A 49 9.73 3.44 3.95
C PHE A 49 9.96 1.94 3.67
N PRO A 50 9.20 0.99 4.27
CA PRO A 50 9.32 -0.43 3.96
C PRO A 50 8.98 -0.77 2.50
N LEU A 51 7.95 -0.13 1.93
CA LEU A 51 7.60 -0.28 0.53
C LEU A 51 8.77 0.15 -0.37
N PHE A 52 9.39 1.28 -0.04
CA PHE A 52 10.55 1.80 -0.76
C PHE A 52 11.72 0.81 -0.70
N VAL A 53 12.04 0.30 0.48
CA VAL A 53 13.11 -0.69 0.66
C VAL A 53 12.86 -1.94 -0.19
N LEU A 54 11.63 -2.46 -0.24
CA LEU A 54 11.31 -3.65 -1.01
C LEU A 54 11.34 -3.40 -2.53
N ILE A 55 10.70 -2.34 -3.01
CA ILE A 55 10.50 -2.08 -4.45
C ILE A 55 11.70 -1.38 -5.10
N TYR A 56 12.40 -0.50 -4.39
CA TYR A 56 13.55 0.23 -4.95
C TYR A 56 14.89 -0.35 -4.48
N GLY A 57 14.95 -0.91 -3.27
CA GLY A 57 16.15 -1.54 -2.74
C GLY A 57 16.28 -3.00 -3.15
N VAL A 58 15.43 -3.87 -2.60
CA VAL A 58 15.52 -5.33 -2.79
C VAL A 58 15.29 -5.72 -4.24
N GLN A 59 14.26 -5.16 -4.90
CA GLN A 59 13.99 -5.43 -6.31
C GLN A 59 15.19 -5.13 -7.21
N PHE A 60 15.95 -4.08 -6.92
CA PHE A 60 17.11 -3.68 -7.72
C PHE A 60 18.13 -4.81 -7.84
N PHE A 61 18.45 -5.47 -6.72
CA PHE A 61 19.35 -6.63 -6.72
C PHE A 61 18.73 -7.86 -7.39
N LEU A 62 17.39 -7.94 -7.41
CA LEU A 62 16.65 -9.05 -8.02
C LEU A 62 16.28 -8.82 -9.48
N LEU A 63 16.61 -7.68 -10.09
CA LEU A 63 16.28 -7.32 -11.47
C LEU A 63 16.49 -8.45 -12.51
N PRO A 64 17.65 -9.14 -12.57
CA PRO A 64 17.86 -10.21 -13.56
C PRO A 64 16.88 -11.38 -13.39
N LEU A 65 16.35 -11.58 -12.18
CA LEU A 65 15.39 -12.62 -11.87
C LEU A 65 13.96 -12.15 -12.13
N VAL A 66 13.58 -10.97 -11.64
CA VAL A 66 12.19 -10.47 -11.70
C VAL A 66 11.77 -10.03 -13.10
N LEU A 67 12.71 -9.67 -13.98
CA LEU A 67 12.42 -9.31 -15.37
C LEU A 67 12.32 -10.51 -16.32
N GLY A 68 12.54 -11.72 -15.83
CA GLY A 68 12.40 -12.95 -16.62
C GLY A 68 10.98 -13.17 -17.16
N ARG A 69 10.87 -14.05 -18.16
CA ARG A 69 9.58 -14.47 -18.77
C ARG A 69 9.02 -15.77 -18.19
N SER A 70 9.68 -16.33 -17.18
CA SER A 70 9.25 -17.58 -16.54
C SER A 70 8.16 -17.34 -15.50
N LEU A 71 7.41 -18.39 -15.17
CA LEU A 71 6.45 -18.37 -14.06
C LEU A 71 7.13 -18.01 -12.73
N ALA A 72 8.37 -18.47 -12.51
CA ALA A 72 9.14 -18.13 -11.32
C ALA A 72 9.44 -16.64 -11.21
N ALA A 73 9.79 -15.98 -12.33
CA ALA A 73 10.01 -14.53 -12.37
C ALA A 73 8.72 -13.75 -12.06
N LEU A 74 7.59 -14.20 -12.61
CA LEU A 74 6.27 -13.62 -12.35
C LEU A 74 5.87 -13.77 -10.88
N LEU A 75 6.03 -14.97 -10.30
CA LEU A 75 5.74 -15.22 -8.89
C LEU A 75 6.62 -14.36 -7.98
N LEU A 76 7.93 -14.34 -8.22
CA LEU A 76 8.87 -13.56 -7.43
C LEU A 76 8.55 -12.05 -7.48
N SER A 77 8.33 -11.53 -8.69
CA SER A 77 7.96 -10.13 -8.89
C SER A 77 6.65 -9.77 -8.20
N ASN A 78 5.57 -10.49 -8.49
CA ASN A 78 4.25 -10.18 -7.93
C ASN A 78 4.20 -10.42 -6.41
N THR A 79 4.98 -11.38 -5.87
CA THR A 79 5.10 -11.59 -4.42
C THR A 79 5.81 -10.42 -3.74
N LEU A 80 6.89 -9.91 -4.35
CA LEU A 80 7.61 -8.75 -3.84
C LEU A 80 6.70 -7.51 -3.78
N PHE A 81 5.91 -7.28 -4.84
CA PHE A 81 4.91 -6.21 -4.88
C PHE A 81 3.79 -6.41 -3.87
N ALA A 82 3.23 -7.63 -3.78
CA ALA A 82 2.19 -7.94 -2.82
C ALA A 82 2.67 -7.74 -1.37
N ALA A 83 3.89 -8.16 -1.05
CA ALA A 83 4.50 -7.95 0.26
C ALA A 83 4.72 -6.46 0.55
N ALA A 84 5.22 -5.69 -0.42
CA ALA A 84 5.48 -4.26 -0.24
C ALA A 84 4.19 -3.46 0.00
N PHE A 85 3.15 -3.69 -0.81
CA PHE A 85 1.84 -3.05 -0.61
C PHE A 85 1.16 -3.55 0.66
N GLY A 86 1.25 -4.85 0.95
CA GLY A 86 0.74 -5.43 2.19
C GLY A 86 1.33 -4.75 3.42
N TRP A 87 2.65 -4.54 3.42
CA TRP A 87 3.34 -3.83 4.49
C TRP A 87 2.89 -2.38 4.61
N TYR A 88 2.78 -1.68 3.49
CA TYR A 88 2.31 -0.29 3.46
C TYR A 88 0.92 -0.13 4.12
N PHE A 89 -0.04 -0.96 3.73
CA PHE A 89 -1.40 -0.90 4.29
C PHE A 89 -1.45 -1.36 5.75
N TYR A 90 -0.62 -2.34 6.13
CA TYR A 90 -0.53 -2.80 7.51
C TYR A 90 0.04 -1.72 8.44
N VAL A 91 1.14 -1.06 8.07
CA VAL A 91 1.70 0.06 8.85
C VAL A 91 0.72 1.23 8.90
N THR A 92 0.00 1.50 7.80
CA THR A 92 -1.07 2.52 7.78
C THR A 92 -2.14 2.20 8.83
N HIS A 93 -2.64 0.96 8.86
CA HIS A 93 -3.60 0.51 9.87
C HIS A 93 -3.05 0.67 11.30
N LEU A 94 -1.81 0.25 11.55
CA LEU A 94 -1.19 0.39 12.87
C LEU A 94 -1.09 1.84 13.32
N GLY A 95 -0.73 2.75 12.41
CA GLY A 95 -0.67 4.19 12.69
C GLY A 95 -2.03 4.74 13.13
N TYR A 96 -3.11 4.43 12.41
CA TYR A 96 -4.45 4.88 12.80
C TYR A 96 -4.98 4.19 14.05
N ARG A 97 -4.65 2.91 14.28
CA ARG A 97 -5.06 2.16 15.47
C ARG A 97 -4.45 2.72 16.77
N ALA A 98 -3.35 3.45 16.69
CA ALA A 98 -2.74 4.11 17.85
C ALA A 98 -3.62 5.24 18.41
N LEU A 99 -4.60 5.75 17.65
CA LEU A 99 -5.50 6.81 18.08
C LEU A 99 -6.73 6.21 18.79
N PRO A 100 -6.92 6.44 20.10
CA PRO A 100 -7.98 5.78 20.89
C PRO A 100 -9.40 6.24 20.54
N PHE A 101 -9.53 7.38 19.84
CA PHE A 101 -10.81 7.91 19.39
C PHE A 101 -11.24 7.38 18.01
N LEU A 102 -10.44 6.54 17.38
CA LEU A 102 -10.81 5.84 16.14
C LEU A 102 -11.24 4.41 16.45
N SER A 103 -12.35 3.99 15.86
CA SER A 103 -12.80 2.59 15.85
C SER A 103 -12.84 2.05 14.44
N ASN A 104 -12.89 0.73 14.27
CA ASN A 104 -12.99 0.07 12.97
C ASN A 104 -11.83 0.42 12.01
N THR A 105 -10.61 0.61 12.53
CA THR A 105 -9.44 0.95 11.70
C THR A 105 -9.00 -0.18 10.77
N GLU A 106 -9.59 -1.38 10.91
CA GLU A 106 -9.41 -2.53 10.02
C GLU A 106 -9.82 -2.24 8.57
N VAL A 107 -10.62 -1.19 8.32
CA VAL A 107 -10.93 -0.71 6.96
C VAL A 107 -9.65 -0.44 6.16
N PHE A 108 -8.57 0.04 6.81
CA PHE A 108 -7.28 0.25 6.15
C PHE A 108 -6.56 -1.04 5.72
N LEU A 109 -7.03 -2.22 6.17
CA LEU A 109 -6.51 -3.52 5.76
C LEU A 109 -7.22 -4.08 4.51
N PHE A 110 -8.39 -3.57 4.13
CA PHE A 110 -9.14 -4.06 2.96
C PHE A 110 -8.35 -4.01 1.65
N PRO A 111 -7.50 -2.99 1.38
CA PRO A 111 -6.63 -3.01 0.21
C PRO A 111 -5.66 -4.21 0.17
N ILE A 112 -5.27 -4.78 1.31
CA ILE A 112 -4.45 -6.00 1.35
C ILE A 112 -5.23 -7.18 0.76
N ALA A 113 -6.52 -7.31 1.10
CA ALA A 113 -7.38 -8.33 0.51
C ALA A 113 -7.53 -8.13 -1.00
N ALA A 114 -7.64 -6.89 -1.48
CA ALA A 114 -7.66 -6.58 -2.91
C ALA A 114 -6.34 -6.97 -3.61
N VAL A 115 -5.19 -6.68 -2.99
CA VAL A 115 -3.86 -7.10 -3.49
C VAL A 115 -3.76 -8.63 -3.55
N ALA A 116 -4.19 -9.33 -2.51
CA ALA A 116 -4.19 -10.80 -2.48
C ALA A 116 -5.12 -11.39 -3.56
N PHE A 117 -6.31 -10.81 -3.74
CA PHE A 117 -7.24 -11.21 -4.79
C PHE A 117 -6.64 -11.01 -6.19
N LEU A 118 -6.05 -9.85 -6.46
CA LEU A 118 -5.38 -9.56 -7.73
C LEU A 118 -4.18 -10.50 -7.98
N TYR A 119 -3.42 -10.83 -6.94
CA TYR A 119 -2.32 -11.78 -7.01
C TYR A 119 -2.80 -13.18 -7.41
N VAL A 120 -3.85 -13.69 -6.74
CA VAL A 120 -4.44 -15.00 -7.07
C VAL A 120 -5.04 -14.99 -8.47
N LEU A 121 -5.76 -13.93 -8.85
CA LEU A 121 -6.34 -13.78 -10.18
C LEU A 121 -5.27 -13.81 -11.27
N ASN A 122 -4.16 -13.09 -11.07
CA ASN A 122 -3.02 -13.09 -11.99
C ASN A 122 -2.41 -14.49 -12.14
N LEU A 123 -2.24 -15.20 -11.03
CA LEU A 123 -1.65 -16.55 -11.05
C LEU A 123 -2.57 -17.57 -11.74
N VAL A 124 -3.87 -17.51 -11.47
CA VAL A 124 -4.88 -18.36 -12.13
C VAL A 124 -5.03 -18.00 -13.61
N GLY A 125 -4.87 -16.72 -13.97
CA GLY A 125 -4.92 -16.24 -15.35
C GLY A 125 -3.67 -16.58 -16.18
N TYR A 126 -2.53 -16.83 -15.53
CA TYR A 126 -1.25 -17.09 -16.20
C TYR A 126 -1.30 -18.23 -17.24
N PRO A 127 -1.86 -19.43 -16.94
CA PRO A 127 -1.97 -20.53 -17.91
C PRO A 127 -2.83 -20.18 -19.14
N PHE A 128 -3.74 -19.20 -19.01
CA PHE A 128 -4.61 -18.74 -20.09
C PHE A 128 -4.01 -17.56 -20.88
N GLY A 129 -2.77 -17.15 -20.58
CA GLY A 129 -2.10 -16.03 -21.24
C GLY A 129 -2.36 -14.65 -20.64
N PHE A 130 -3.11 -14.54 -19.53
CA PHE A 130 -3.43 -13.26 -18.87
C PHE A 130 -2.42 -12.86 -17.77
N GLY A 131 -1.26 -13.52 -17.70
CA GLY A 131 -0.25 -13.26 -16.68
C GLY A 131 0.54 -11.98 -16.94
N TRP A 132 0.46 -11.03 -16.00
CA TRP A 132 1.28 -9.82 -15.98
C TRP A 132 2.33 -9.87 -14.86
N ASN A 133 3.50 -9.27 -15.12
CA ASN A 133 4.61 -9.18 -14.18
C ASN A 133 4.79 -7.71 -13.78
N ALA A 134 4.58 -7.39 -12.50
CA ALA A 134 4.62 -6.02 -11.99
C ALA A 134 5.97 -5.32 -12.24
N SER A 135 7.09 -6.01 -12.04
CA SER A 135 8.43 -5.47 -12.27
C SER A 135 8.66 -5.08 -13.73
N ARG A 136 8.12 -5.86 -14.68
CA ARG A 136 8.22 -5.55 -16.12
C ARG A 136 7.35 -4.36 -16.51
N ILE A 137 6.13 -4.27 -15.98
CA ILE A 137 5.26 -3.11 -16.19
C ILE A 137 5.92 -1.85 -15.65
N MET A 138 6.47 -1.92 -14.43
CA MET A 138 7.17 -0.79 -13.85
C MET A 138 8.40 -0.40 -14.68
N ALA A 139 9.22 -1.36 -15.11
CA ALA A 139 10.38 -1.08 -15.97
C ALA A 139 9.96 -0.40 -17.29
N TYR A 140 8.88 -0.85 -17.91
CA TYR A 140 8.33 -0.23 -19.12
C TYR A 140 7.97 1.25 -18.89
N ILE A 141 7.22 1.55 -17.82
CA ILE A 141 6.83 2.93 -17.48
C ILE A 141 8.04 3.83 -17.20
N TYR A 142 9.11 3.29 -16.60
CA TYR A 142 10.28 4.10 -16.22
C TYR A 142 11.30 4.33 -17.34
N PHE A 143 11.42 3.41 -18.29
CA PHE A 143 12.48 3.43 -19.30
C PHE A 143 11.99 3.65 -20.74
N ASP A 144 10.70 3.41 -21.01
CA ASP A 144 10.11 3.61 -22.34
C ASP A 144 9.21 4.87 -22.42
N GLU A 145 9.24 5.75 -21.41
CA GLU A 145 8.81 7.17 -21.47
C GLU A 145 9.99 8.09 -21.80
#